data_AF-A0A6B2UV29-F1
#
_entry.id   AF-A0A6B2UV29-F1
#
_cell.length_a   1.000
_cell.length_b   1.000
_cell.length_c   1.000
_cell.angle_alpha   90.00
_cell.angle_beta   90.00
_cell.angle_gamma   90.00
#
_symmetry.space_group_name_H-M   'P 1'
#
loop_
_entity.id
_entity.type
_entity.pdbx_description
1 polymer ?
#
loop_
_entity_poly.entity_id
_entity_poly.type
_entity_poly.pdbx_seq_one_letter_code
_entity_poly.pdbx_strand_id
1 'polypeptide(L)' 'EARRRAGFRWAADEPVLVALAAAVGIRDEPTPAEPAVTDDTALTVLAAVHDALMELEAVRQRRAIENAAFANV' A
#
# COMPACT_ATOMS: atom_id res chain seq x y z
N GLU A 1 -12.02 21.04 -1.23
CA GLU A 1 -11.26 20.95 -2.50
C GLU A 1 -10.29 19.77 -2.58
N ALA A 2 -9.52 19.48 -1.53
CA ALA A 2 -8.54 18.38 -1.52
C ALA A 2 -9.11 17.02 -1.96
N ARG A 3 -10.31 16.62 -1.45
CA ARG A 3 -10.98 15.37 -1.87
C ARG A 3 -11.29 15.33 -3.37
N ARG A 4 -11.76 16.43 -3.95
CA ARG A 4 -12.06 16.52 -5.39
C ARG A 4 -10.78 16.37 -6.21
N ARG A 5 -9.70 17.04 -5.80
CA ARG A 5 -8.39 16.93 -6.45
C ARG A 5 -7.83 15.52 -6.36
N ALA A 6 -7.95 14.86 -5.21
CA ALA A 6 -7.57 13.44 -5.06
C ALA A 6 -8.39 12.54 -5.99
N GLY A 7 -9.70 12.78 -6.12
CA GLY A 7 -10.56 12.03 -7.05
C GLY A 7 -10.14 12.18 -8.52
N PHE A 8 -9.75 13.38 -8.95
CA PHE A 8 -9.24 13.58 -10.31
C PHE A 8 -7.90 12.87 -10.55
N ARG A 9 -6.98 12.94 -9.59
CA ARG A 9 -5.69 12.24 -9.65
C ARG A 9 -5.86 10.72 -9.71
N TRP A 10 -6.81 10.20 -8.94
CA TRP A 10 -7.17 8.77 -8.97
C TRP A 10 -7.78 8.36 -10.32
N ALA A 11 -8.71 9.15 -10.86
CA ALA A 11 -9.32 8.88 -12.16
C ALA A 11 -8.35 9.01 -13.34
N ALA A 12 -7.22 9.69 -13.13
CA ALA A 12 -6.14 9.81 -14.11
C ALA A 12 -5.05 8.73 -13.95
N ASP A 13 -5.27 7.73 -13.08
CA ASP A 13 -4.30 6.70 -12.72
C ASP A 13 -2.92 7.28 -12.41
N GLU A 14 -2.90 8.30 -11.54
CA GLU A 14 -1.64 8.90 -11.15
C GLU A 14 -0.69 7.87 -10.51
N PRO A 15 0.56 7.73 -11.00
CA PRO A 15 1.47 6.63 -10.66
C PRO A 15 1.65 6.39 -9.16
N VAL A 16 1.77 7.48 -8.37
CA VAL A 16 1.98 7.39 -6.92
C VAL A 16 0.74 6.81 -6.22
N LEU A 17 -0.46 7.20 -6.66
CA LEU A 17 -1.70 6.69 -6.09
C LEU A 17 -1.97 5.25 -6.51
N VAL A 18 -1.63 4.90 -7.75
CA VAL A 18 -1.66 3.51 -8.23
C VAL A 18 -0.73 2.64 -7.39
N ALA A 19 0.54 3.01 -7.26
CA ALA A 19 1.53 2.27 -6.50
C ALA A 19 1.11 2.09 -5.03
N LEU A 20 0.60 3.15 -4.39
CA LEU A 20 0.11 3.07 -3.01
C LEU A 20 -1.08 2.11 -2.89
N ALA A 21 -2.04 2.20 -3.80
CA ALA A 21 -3.21 1.33 -3.79
C ALA A 21 -2.85 -0.14 -4.04
N ALA A 22 -1.84 -0.41 -4.87
CA ALA A 22 -1.28 -1.75 -5.05
C ALA A 22 -0.63 -2.26 -3.76
N ALA A 23 0.20 -1.43 -3.13
CA ALA A 23 0.88 -1.79 -1.87
C ALA A 23 -0.11 -2.14 -0.74
N VAL A 24 -1.29 -1.52 -0.70
CA VAL A 24 -2.34 -1.83 0.30
C VAL A 24 -3.38 -2.84 -0.19
N GLY A 25 -3.18 -3.48 -1.35
CA GLY A 25 -4.06 -4.52 -1.88
C GLY A 25 -5.45 -4.03 -2.35
N ILE A 26 -5.60 -2.74 -2.67
CA ILE A 26 -6.83 -2.18 -3.26
C ILE A 26 -6.87 -2.45 -4.77
N ARG A 27 -5.71 -2.60 -5.42
CA ARG A 27 -5.56 -2.94 -6.82
C ARG A 27 -4.38 -3.90 -7.00
N ASP A 28 -4.28 -4.51 -8.18
CA ASP A 28 -3.13 -5.33 -8.56
C ASP A 28 -1.88 -4.47 -8.78
N GLU A 29 -0.72 -5.12 -8.82
CA GLU A 29 0.57 -4.46 -9.08
C GLU A 29 0.59 -3.79 -10.46
N PRO A 30 1.16 -2.58 -10.59
CA PRO A 30 1.15 -1.85 -11.85
C PRO A 30 1.81 -2.66 -12.97
N THR A 31 1.16 -2.71 -14.13
CA THR A 31 1.76 -3.37 -15.29
C THR A 31 2.89 -2.53 -15.89
N PRO A 32 3.85 -3.12 -16.64
CA PRO A 32 4.91 -2.34 -17.32
C PRO A 32 4.41 -1.31 -18.33
N ALA A 33 3.13 -1.40 -18.73
CA ALA A 33 2.48 -0.44 -19.63
C ALA A 33 1.93 0.79 -18.88
N GLU A 34 1.82 0.73 -17.55
CA GLU A 34 1.37 1.84 -16.73
C GLU A 34 2.49 2.84 -16.46
N PRO A 35 2.16 4.13 -16.34
CA PRO A 35 3.16 5.14 -16.04
C PRO A 35 3.80 4.87 -14.67
N ALA A 36 5.13 4.76 -14.67
CA ALA A 36 5.91 4.50 -13.46
C ALA A 36 6.11 5.77 -12.61
N VAL A 37 6.34 5.59 -11.31
CA VAL A 37 6.78 6.67 -10.43
C VAL A 37 8.24 6.99 -10.75
N THR A 38 8.51 8.20 -11.23
CA THR A 38 9.87 8.64 -11.61
C THR A 38 10.52 9.59 -10.60
N ASP A 39 9.77 10.00 -9.56
CA ASP A 39 10.28 10.89 -8.53
C ASP A 39 11.00 10.08 -7.43
N ASP A 40 12.29 10.32 -7.25
CA ASP A 40 13.13 9.56 -6.31
C ASP A 40 12.66 9.68 -4.85
N THR A 41 12.11 10.83 -4.47
CA THR A 41 11.57 11.04 -3.12
C THR A 41 10.31 10.19 -2.93
N ALA A 42 9.40 10.21 -3.91
CA ALA A 42 8.21 9.36 -3.90
C ALA A 42 8.57 7.87 -3.90
N LEU A 43 9.58 7.44 -4.69
CA LEU A 43 10.07 6.07 -4.68
C LEU A 43 10.60 5.64 -3.30
N THR A 44 11.38 6.49 -2.65
CA THR A 44 11.90 6.24 -1.30
C THR A 44 10.78 6.09 -0.28
N VAL A 45 9.77 6.97 -0.35
CA VAL A 45 8.61 6.91 0.55
C VAL A 45 7.79 5.64 0.28
N LEU A 46 7.56 5.27 -0.98
CA LEU A 46 6.83 4.06 -1.33
C LEU A 46 7.55 2.80 -0.82
N ALA A 47 8.87 2.73 -0.95
CA ALA A 47 9.67 1.64 -0.40
C ALA A 47 9.52 1.55 1.13
N ALA A 48 9.67 2.67 1.84
CA ALA A 48 9.52 2.71 3.30
C ALA A 48 8.09 2.32 3.75
N VAL A 49 7.06 2.70 2.99
CA VAL A 49 5.68 2.31 3.27
C VAL A 49 5.48 0.80 3.05
N HIS A 50 6.04 0.24 1.97
CA HIS A 50 5.98 -1.20 1.71
C HIS A 50 6.65 -1.99 2.84
N ASP A 51 7.85 -1.60 3.26
CA ASP A 51 8.57 -2.23 4.38
C ASP A 51 7.74 -2.17 5.67
N ALA A 52 7.15 -1.01 5.98
CA ALA A 52 6.29 -0.85 7.16
C ALA A 52 5.03 -1.72 7.10
N LEU A 53 4.45 -1.94 5.93
CA LEU A 53 3.30 -2.83 5.75
C LEU A 53 3.68 -4.30 5.97
N MET A 54 4.84 -4.73 5.48
CA MET A 54 5.38 -6.07 5.71
C MET A 54 5.62 -6.33 7.20
N GLU A 55 6.20 -5.37 7.92
CA GLU A 55 6.38 -5.47 9.37
C GLU A 55 5.05 -5.53 10.12
N LEU A 56 4.08 -4.70 9.72
CA LEU A 56 2.74 -4.69 10.31
C LEU A 56 2.02 -6.04 10.12
N GLU A 57 2.15 -6.65 8.93
CA GLU A 57 1.59 -7.97 8.66
C GLU A 57 2.21 -9.04 9.56
N ALA A 58 3.53 -9.03 9.73
CA ALA A 58 4.21 -9.95 10.64
C ALA A 58 3.71 -9.82 12.09
N VAL A 59 3.51 -8.59 12.57
CA VAL A 59 2.95 -8.33 13.91
C VAL A 59 1.51 -8.83 14.02
N ARG A 60 0.67 -8.59 13.00
CA ARG A 60 -0.72 -9.07 12.96
C ARG A 60 -0.78 -10.60 13.00
N GLN A 61 0.08 -11.26 12.23
CA GLN A 61 0.15 -12.71 12.19
C GLN A 61 0.53 -13.29 13.56
N ARG A 62 1.54 -12.72 14.22
CA ARG A 62 1.92 -13.14 15.58
C ARG A 62 0.74 -13.01 16.55
N ARG A 63 0.06 -11.85 16.55
CA ARG A 63 -1.10 -11.62 17.42
C ARG A 63 -2.26 -12.57 17.13
N ALA A 64 -2.48 -12.93 15.86
CA ALA A 64 -3.52 -13.89 15.49
C ALA A 64 -3.24 -15.28 16.09
N ILE A 65 -1.99 -15.73 16.05
CA ILE A 65 -1.55 -17.00 16.66
C ILE A 65 -1.71 -16.96 18.18
N GLU A 66 -1.25 -15.89 18.82
CA GLU A 66 -1.39 -15.71 20.28
C GLU A 66 -2.87 -15.72 20.71
N ASN A 67 -3.72 -14.97 20.01
CA ASN A 67 -5.15 -14.93 20.31
C ASN A 67 -5.83 -16.28 20.09
N ALA A 68 -5.47 -17.02 19.04
CA ALA A 68 -6.00 -18.35 18.78
C ALA A 68 -5.58 -19.34 19.89
N ALA A 69 -4.38 -19.20 20.46
CA ALA A 69 -3.95 -20.00 21.59
C ALA A 69 -4.80 -19.71 22.84
N PHE A 70 -5.13 -18.44 23.12
CA PHE A 70 -6.00 -18.08 24.25
C PHE A 70 -7.46 -18.51 24.06
N ALA A 71 -7.99 -18.47 22.84
CA ALA A 71 -9.39 -18.81 22.57
C ALA A 71 -9.70 -20.32 22.70
N ASN A 72 -8.68 -21.18 22.68
CA ASN A 72 -8.82 -22.64 22.78
C ASN A 72 -8.70 -23.18 24.22
N VAL A 73 -8.61 -22.31 25.23
CA VAL A 73 -8.61 -22.64 26.68
C VAL A 73 -9.97 -22.31 27.27
#